data_AF-Q8GN72-F1
#
_entry.id   AF-Q8GN72-F1
#
_cell.length_a   1.000
_cell.length_b   1.000
_cell.length_c   1.000
_cell.angle_alpha   90.00
_cell.angle_beta   90.00
_cell.angle_gamma   90.00
#
_symmetry.space_group_name_H-M   'P 1'
#
loop_
_entity.id
_entity.type
_entity.pdbx_description
1 polymer ?
#
loop_
_entity_poly.entity_id
_entity_poly.type
_entity_poly.pdbx_seq_one_letter_code
_entity_poly.pdbx_strand_id
1 'polypeptide(L)'
;MITLSNSKELDVPGEPFGTTAFISYIMSQVSLPYRRQTAKEIVRQRGNLVVKYVATGKALPYGKYPRLMEMYACTMIKRGDPSFHTDTRILDLGSSFRDFLKMLNVPVGGRQLRTIKPQLENYFATAIAISNNTSRETEMAGFTIATKVHIEWLDDKAPIGRGVAHNWVRFSQEYIDYLKDKPVPVDLPTVAKLSSPMALDIYWWLTKRYYKMHDRVDITWKQLYDQFGSDSEMKKFKQNFKKAVDSVLAVYPQARITCGRNYVTLWPSEVSVPTVSQVRRVEKSAEQRREAEEGHWTSVAGYGDVFTTTELFDVTAARDHFDGTVDAGECRFCRYDARNREHHARNAGTLF
;
A
#
# COMPACT_ATOMS: atom_id res chain seq x y z
N MET A 1 -13.42 -31.78 41.22
CA MET A 1 -13.59 -30.38 41.64
C MET A 1 -13.35 -29.50 40.43
N ILE A 2 -14.36 -28.68 40.13
CA ILE A 2 -14.37 -27.44 39.34
C ILE A 2 -14.21 -27.56 37.81
N THR A 3 -15.30 -27.14 37.18
CA THR A 3 -15.63 -26.96 35.77
C THR A 3 -15.48 -25.48 35.35
N LEU A 4 -15.22 -25.27 34.04
CA LEU A 4 -15.55 -24.10 33.18
C LEU A 4 -14.71 -22.81 33.35
N SER A 5 -14.39 -21.99 32.33
CA SER A 5 -14.96 -21.85 30.97
C SER A 5 -14.04 -21.08 29.99
N ASN A 6 -14.11 -21.47 28.70
CA ASN A 6 -14.13 -20.69 27.44
C ASN A 6 -13.34 -19.37 27.27
N SER A 7 -12.57 -19.32 26.18
CA SER A 7 -12.89 -18.40 25.08
C SER A 7 -12.11 -18.74 23.79
N LYS A 8 -12.86 -19.21 22.79
CA LYS A 8 -12.64 -19.07 21.34
C LYS A 8 -11.37 -18.33 20.88
N GLU A 9 -10.33 -19.07 20.53
CA GLU A 9 -9.46 -18.68 19.42
C GLU A 9 -9.46 -19.83 18.42
N LEU A 10 -10.24 -19.65 17.36
CA LEU A 10 -9.95 -20.32 16.10
C LEU A 10 -8.61 -19.75 15.66
N ASP A 11 -7.56 -20.56 15.72
CA ASP A 11 -6.32 -20.31 14.99
C ASP A 11 -6.67 -20.33 13.49
N VAL A 12 -7.07 -19.18 12.98
CA VAL A 12 -7.27 -18.97 11.54
C VAL A 12 -5.86 -18.86 10.97
N PRO A 13 -5.43 -19.75 10.06
CA PRO A 13 -4.14 -19.60 9.40
C PRO A 13 -4.06 -18.17 8.86
N GLY A 14 -3.04 -17.42 9.31
CA GLY A 14 -2.85 -16.04 8.93
C GLY A 14 -3.05 -15.89 7.43
N GLU A 15 -3.87 -14.91 7.04
CA GLU A 15 -4.23 -14.70 5.63
C GLU A 15 -2.98 -14.83 4.75
N PRO A 16 -3.02 -15.57 3.63
CA PRO A 16 -1.83 -15.83 2.80
C PRO A 16 -1.13 -14.55 2.32
N PHE A 17 -1.81 -13.40 2.42
CA PHE A 17 -1.30 -12.10 2.06
C PHE A 17 -0.90 -11.19 3.22
N GLY A 18 -1.22 -11.49 4.47
CA GLY A 18 -1.41 -10.42 5.46
C GLY A 18 -2.24 -9.25 4.87
N THR A 19 -2.12 -8.05 5.42
CA THR A 19 -2.88 -6.89 4.91
C THR A 19 -2.26 -6.20 3.69
N THR A 20 -0.97 -6.43 3.39
CA THR A 20 -0.22 -5.67 2.37
C THR A 20 0.10 -6.51 1.13
N ALA A 21 -0.32 -6.08 -0.05
CA ALA A 21 0.14 -6.62 -1.34
C ALA A 21 1.09 -5.67 -2.06
N PHE A 22 1.58 -6.08 -3.21
CA PHE A 22 2.49 -5.32 -4.06
C PHE A 22 1.97 -5.25 -5.49
N ILE A 23 2.17 -4.10 -6.13
CA ILE A 23 1.95 -3.90 -7.57
C ILE A 23 3.23 -3.37 -8.21
N SER A 24 3.47 -3.66 -9.49
CA SER A 24 4.67 -3.20 -10.19
C SER A 24 4.77 -1.67 -10.21
N TYR A 25 6.01 -1.17 -10.30
CA TYR A 25 6.24 0.27 -10.42
C TYR A 25 5.51 0.85 -11.64
N ILE A 26 5.58 0.21 -12.80
CA ILE A 26 5.03 0.75 -14.04
C ILE A 26 3.50 0.78 -14.06
N MET A 27 2.82 -0.23 -13.51
CA MET A 27 1.34 -0.20 -13.36
C MET A 27 0.88 0.92 -12.40
N SER A 28 1.75 1.38 -11.50
CA SER A 28 1.49 2.57 -10.67
C SER A 28 1.67 3.90 -11.41
N GLN A 29 2.30 3.90 -12.60
CA GLN A 29 2.54 5.11 -13.39
C GLN A 29 1.56 5.26 -14.56
N VAL A 30 1.17 4.15 -15.18
CA VAL A 30 0.33 4.12 -16.38
C VAL A 30 -0.67 2.96 -16.33
N SER A 31 -1.77 3.05 -17.09
CA SER A 31 -2.82 2.03 -17.05
C SER A 31 -2.95 1.17 -18.30
N LEU A 32 -3.37 -0.07 -18.08
CA LEU A 32 -4.03 -0.88 -19.09
C LEU A 32 -5.38 -0.28 -19.51
N PRO A 33 -5.91 -0.60 -20.70
CA PRO A 33 -7.30 -0.30 -21.06
C PRO A 33 -8.33 -0.71 -19.99
N TYR A 34 -9.41 0.07 -19.87
CA TYR A 34 -10.52 -0.22 -18.95
C TYR A 34 -11.56 -1.15 -19.55
N ARG A 35 -11.65 -1.17 -20.87
CA ARG A 35 -12.57 -1.97 -21.67
C ARG A 35 -11.80 -2.63 -22.81
N ARG A 36 -12.40 -3.64 -23.41
CA ARG A 36 -11.84 -4.27 -24.61
C ARG A 36 -11.70 -3.22 -25.71
N GLN A 37 -10.55 -3.16 -26.34
CA GLN A 37 -10.27 -2.29 -27.49
C GLN A 37 -10.19 -3.14 -28.75
N THR A 38 -10.46 -2.51 -29.90
CA THR A 38 -10.23 -3.14 -31.22
C THR A 38 -8.76 -3.06 -31.62
N ALA A 39 -8.06 -2.03 -31.16
CA ALA A 39 -6.62 -1.87 -31.36
C ALA A 39 -5.82 -3.03 -30.76
N LYS A 40 -4.72 -3.38 -31.45
CA LYS A 40 -3.76 -4.41 -31.03
C LYS A 40 -2.56 -3.84 -30.30
N GLU A 41 -2.36 -2.53 -30.36
CA GLU A 41 -1.30 -1.84 -29.65
C GLU A 41 -1.82 -0.58 -28.99
N ILE A 42 -1.21 -0.21 -27.88
CA ILE A 42 -1.53 1.04 -27.20
C ILE A 42 -0.30 1.58 -26.49
N VAL A 43 -0.16 2.90 -26.50
CA VAL A 43 0.94 3.62 -25.88
C VAL A 43 0.41 4.43 -24.69
N ARG A 44 1.17 4.42 -23.60
CA ARG A 44 0.98 5.25 -22.42
C ARG A 44 2.21 6.05 -22.13
N GLN A 45 2.01 7.26 -21.62
CA GLN A 45 3.12 8.16 -21.38
C GLN A 45 2.96 8.95 -20.07
N ARG A 46 4.05 9.03 -19.31
CA ARG A 46 4.19 9.85 -18.11
C ARG A 46 5.55 10.56 -18.14
N GLY A 47 5.57 11.77 -18.68
CA GLY A 47 6.83 12.48 -18.94
C GLY A 47 7.66 11.72 -19.98
N ASN A 48 8.89 11.36 -19.62
CA ASN A 48 9.80 10.61 -20.50
C ASN A 48 9.53 9.10 -20.51
N LEU A 49 8.78 8.59 -19.52
CA LEU A 49 8.39 7.18 -19.47
C LEU A 49 7.30 6.92 -20.51
N VAL A 50 7.59 6.04 -21.47
CA VAL A 50 6.65 5.55 -22.48
C VAL A 50 6.52 4.04 -22.33
N VAL A 51 5.29 3.54 -22.31
CA VAL A 51 4.99 2.12 -22.23
C VAL A 51 4.06 1.74 -23.36
N LYS A 52 4.53 0.83 -24.22
CA LYS A 52 3.76 0.26 -25.32
C LYS A 52 3.33 -1.15 -24.94
N TYR A 53 2.03 -1.39 -24.94
CA TYR A 53 1.45 -2.72 -24.82
C TYR A 53 1.06 -3.21 -26.21
N VAL A 54 1.42 -4.44 -26.53
CA VAL A 54 1.11 -5.10 -27.81
C VAL A 54 0.45 -6.43 -27.53
N ALA A 55 -0.74 -6.62 -28.09
CA ALA A 55 -1.46 -7.87 -28.05
C ALA A 55 -0.80 -8.87 -29.02
N THR A 56 -0.24 -9.96 -28.49
CA THR A 56 0.23 -11.09 -29.31
C THR A 56 -0.89 -12.10 -29.57
N GLY A 57 -1.99 -11.99 -28.82
CA GLY A 57 -3.21 -12.79 -28.98
C GLY A 57 -4.41 -12.02 -29.56
N LYS A 58 -5.59 -12.26 -28.96
CA LYS A 58 -6.89 -11.80 -29.49
C LYS A 58 -7.15 -10.31 -29.28
N ALA A 59 -6.73 -9.72 -28.17
CA ALA A 59 -6.89 -8.29 -27.88
C ALA A 59 -5.86 -7.83 -26.85
N LEU A 60 -5.75 -6.51 -26.66
CA LEU A 60 -5.00 -5.92 -25.55
C LEU A 60 -5.55 -6.39 -24.20
N PRO A 61 -4.75 -6.40 -23.14
CA PRO A 61 -5.24 -6.68 -21.80
C PRO A 61 -6.14 -5.53 -21.33
N TYR A 62 -7.22 -5.85 -20.63
CA TYR A 62 -8.17 -4.84 -20.18
C TYR A 62 -8.90 -5.25 -18.90
N GLY A 63 -9.48 -4.27 -18.21
CA GLY A 63 -10.38 -4.52 -17.10
C GLY A 63 -9.68 -4.87 -15.78
N LYS A 64 -10.46 -5.35 -14.81
CA LYS A 64 -10.01 -5.52 -13.42
C LYS A 64 -9.07 -6.71 -13.26
N TYR A 65 -9.32 -7.82 -13.96
CA TYR A 65 -8.64 -9.09 -13.67
C TYR A 65 -7.15 -9.12 -14.01
N PRO A 66 -6.66 -8.54 -15.13
CA PRO A 66 -5.23 -8.44 -15.41
C PRO A 66 -4.46 -7.69 -14.33
N ARG A 67 -5.08 -6.63 -13.79
CA ARG A 67 -4.49 -5.83 -12.71
C ARG A 67 -4.37 -6.62 -11.41
N LEU A 68 -5.41 -7.37 -11.04
CA LEU A 68 -5.36 -8.23 -9.86
C LEU A 68 -4.35 -9.36 -10.03
N MET A 69 -4.24 -9.93 -11.24
CA MET A 69 -3.25 -10.96 -11.56
C MET A 69 -1.83 -10.42 -11.44
N GLU A 70 -1.57 -9.21 -11.93
CA GLU A 70 -0.27 -8.56 -11.77
C GLU A 70 0.06 -8.30 -10.29
N MET A 71 -0.89 -7.74 -9.54
CA MET A 71 -0.74 -7.52 -8.10
C MET A 71 -0.42 -8.84 -7.37
N TYR A 72 -1.16 -9.90 -7.69
CA TYR A 72 -0.92 -11.22 -7.11
C TYR A 72 0.47 -11.74 -7.43
N ALA A 73 0.84 -11.79 -8.72
CA ALA A 73 2.15 -12.28 -9.15
C ALA A 73 3.29 -11.47 -8.51
N CYS A 74 3.18 -10.14 -8.51
CA CYS A 74 4.15 -9.26 -7.87
C CYS A 74 4.29 -9.57 -6.38
N THR A 75 3.17 -9.80 -5.69
CA THR A 75 3.16 -10.12 -4.25
C THR A 75 3.81 -11.46 -3.95
N MET A 76 3.45 -12.53 -4.68
CA MET A 76 4.02 -13.87 -4.49
C MET A 76 5.53 -13.86 -4.74
N ILE A 77 5.96 -13.25 -5.84
CA ILE A 77 7.37 -13.13 -6.22
C ILE A 77 8.15 -12.29 -5.19
N LYS A 78 7.60 -11.16 -4.74
CA LYS A 78 8.28 -10.26 -3.81
C LYS A 78 8.46 -10.88 -2.43
N ARG A 79 7.51 -11.71 -2.00
CA ARG A 79 7.52 -12.36 -0.69
C ARG A 79 8.28 -13.69 -0.66
N GLY A 80 8.62 -14.24 -1.82
CA GLY A 80 9.18 -15.59 -1.91
C GLY A 80 8.15 -16.64 -1.51
N ASP A 81 6.89 -16.44 -1.92
CA ASP A 81 5.81 -17.36 -1.61
C ASP A 81 6.06 -18.75 -2.26
N PRO A 82 5.76 -19.87 -1.55
CA PRO A 82 5.97 -21.21 -2.08
C PRO A 82 5.24 -21.53 -3.39
N SER A 83 4.22 -20.74 -3.77
CA SER A 83 3.54 -20.88 -5.07
C SER A 83 4.40 -20.43 -6.25
N PHE A 84 5.50 -19.69 -6.04
CA PHE A 84 6.40 -19.24 -7.10
C PHE A 84 7.74 -20.00 -7.09
N HIS A 85 7.90 -20.89 -8.06
CA HIS A 85 9.11 -21.69 -8.29
C HIS A 85 10.14 -20.86 -9.07
N THR A 86 11.15 -20.34 -8.36
CA THR A 86 12.11 -19.38 -8.92
C THR A 86 13.01 -19.99 -10.00
N ASP A 87 13.37 -21.26 -9.86
CA ASP A 87 14.19 -22.05 -10.78
C ASP A 87 13.50 -22.27 -12.14
N THR A 88 12.19 -22.53 -12.12
CA THR A 88 11.39 -22.78 -13.33
C THR A 88 10.62 -21.56 -13.83
N ARG A 89 10.60 -20.47 -13.04
CA ARG A 89 9.80 -19.25 -13.26
C ARG A 89 8.29 -19.52 -13.32
N ILE A 90 7.83 -20.57 -12.64
CA ILE A 90 6.44 -20.99 -12.65
C ILE A 90 5.74 -20.43 -11.41
N LEU A 91 4.62 -19.75 -11.62
CA LEU A 91 3.67 -19.43 -10.57
C LEU A 91 2.49 -20.41 -10.64
N ASP A 92 2.29 -21.14 -9.55
CA ASP A 92 1.15 -22.01 -9.35
C ASP A 92 -0.08 -21.17 -8.99
N LEU A 93 -1.17 -21.35 -9.73
CA LEU A 93 -2.43 -20.64 -9.53
C LEU A 93 -3.42 -21.43 -8.65
N GLY A 94 -2.93 -22.50 -8.03
CA GLY A 94 -3.69 -23.45 -7.21
C GLY A 94 -4.20 -24.66 -7.99
N SER A 95 -4.90 -25.54 -7.25
CA SER A 95 -5.59 -26.70 -7.84
C SER A 95 -6.70 -26.26 -8.79
N SER A 96 -7.34 -25.11 -8.54
CA SER A 96 -8.34 -24.53 -9.43
C SER A 96 -8.22 -23.01 -9.53
N PHE A 97 -8.56 -22.46 -10.70
CA PHE A 97 -8.64 -21.01 -10.91
C PHE A 97 -9.68 -20.33 -9.97
N ARG A 98 -10.63 -21.10 -9.42
CA ARG A 98 -11.59 -20.57 -8.43
C ARG A 98 -10.91 -20.22 -7.12
N ASP A 99 -9.90 -20.97 -6.70
CA ASP A 99 -9.21 -20.71 -5.44
C ASP A 99 -8.37 -19.44 -5.52
N PHE A 100 -7.73 -19.18 -6.68
CA PHE A 100 -7.12 -17.89 -7.01
C PHE A 100 -8.11 -16.71 -6.90
N LEU A 101 -9.32 -16.86 -7.44
CA LEU A 101 -10.33 -15.79 -7.37
C LEU A 101 -10.90 -15.58 -5.96
N LYS A 102 -11.08 -16.66 -5.19
CA LYS A 102 -11.48 -16.58 -3.77
C LYS A 102 -10.43 -15.81 -2.97
N MET A 103 -9.15 -16.08 -3.20
CA MET A 103 -8.04 -15.36 -2.58
C MET A 103 -8.08 -13.85 -2.89
N LEU A 104 -8.58 -13.46 -4.07
CA LEU A 104 -8.78 -12.07 -4.45
C LEU A 104 -10.14 -11.49 -4.02
N ASN A 105 -10.89 -12.22 -3.19
CA ASN A 105 -12.26 -11.92 -2.77
C ASN A 105 -13.21 -11.59 -3.94
N VAL A 106 -13.02 -12.28 -5.07
CA VAL A 106 -13.85 -12.14 -6.27
C VAL A 106 -14.91 -13.25 -6.25
N PRO A 107 -16.21 -12.92 -6.21
CA PRO A 107 -17.27 -13.92 -6.30
C PRO A 107 -17.16 -14.72 -7.60
N VAL A 108 -17.13 -16.05 -7.49
CA VAL A 108 -16.98 -16.94 -8.65
C VAL A 108 -18.32 -17.57 -9.01
N GLY A 109 -18.73 -17.41 -10.26
CA GLY A 109 -19.87 -18.09 -10.85
C GLY A 109 -19.67 -18.25 -12.36
N GLY A 110 -20.42 -19.15 -13.01
CA GLY A 110 -20.25 -19.46 -14.44
C GLY A 110 -20.36 -18.23 -15.36
N ARG A 111 -21.18 -17.23 -14.99
CA ARG A 111 -21.29 -15.95 -15.69
C ARG A 111 -20.01 -15.10 -15.58
N GLN A 112 -19.32 -15.13 -14.44
CA GLN A 112 -18.09 -14.39 -14.21
C GLN A 112 -16.91 -14.97 -14.97
N LEU A 113 -16.83 -16.30 -15.11
CA LEU A 113 -15.79 -16.96 -15.91
C LEU A 113 -15.77 -16.49 -17.37
N ARG A 114 -16.94 -16.20 -17.96
CA ARG A 114 -17.04 -15.64 -19.32
C ARG A 114 -16.35 -14.27 -19.46
N THR A 115 -16.23 -13.54 -18.36
CA THR A 115 -15.59 -12.21 -18.32
C THR A 115 -14.12 -12.30 -17.95
N ILE A 116 -13.77 -13.20 -17.03
CA ILE A 116 -12.41 -13.35 -16.51
C ILE A 116 -11.49 -14.03 -17.53
N LYS A 117 -11.94 -15.15 -18.11
CA LYS A 117 -11.16 -15.95 -19.07
C LYS A 117 -10.55 -15.10 -20.19
N PRO A 118 -11.32 -14.34 -20.98
CA PRO A 118 -10.74 -13.56 -22.06
C PRO A 118 -9.82 -12.44 -21.54
N GLN A 119 -10.06 -11.87 -20.36
CA GLN A 119 -9.18 -10.82 -19.83
C GLN A 119 -7.79 -11.37 -19.46
N LEU A 120 -7.73 -12.53 -18.82
CA LEU A 120 -6.46 -13.16 -18.44
C LEU A 120 -5.75 -13.81 -19.63
N GLU A 121 -6.46 -14.43 -20.56
CA GLU A 121 -5.85 -14.91 -21.81
C GLU A 121 -5.18 -13.77 -22.57
N ASN A 122 -5.84 -12.61 -22.68
CA ASN A 122 -5.23 -11.43 -23.32
C ASN A 122 -4.04 -10.89 -22.52
N TYR A 123 -4.12 -10.92 -21.18
CA TYR A 123 -3.01 -10.53 -20.32
C TYR A 123 -1.77 -11.39 -20.54
N PHE A 124 -1.89 -12.71 -20.45
CA PHE A 124 -0.73 -13.58 -20.68
C PHE A 124 -0.22 -13.52 -22.13
N ALA A 125 -1.09 -13.18 -23.09
CA ALA A 125 -0.74 -12.92 -24.50
C ALA A 125 -0.43 -11.44 -24.79
N THR A 126 0.30 -10.77 -23.90
CA THR A 126 0.75 -9.38 -24.06
C THR A 126 2.28 -9.29 -24.08
N ALA A 127 2.80 -8.52 -25.02
CA ALA A 127 4.17 -8.02 -25.03
C ALA A 127 4.17 -6.55 -24.56
N ILE A 128 5.21 -6.18 -23.82
CA ILE A 128 5.40 -4.85 -23.25
C ILE A 128 6.75 -4.33 -23.74
N ALA A 129 6.78 -3.09 -24.21
CA ALA A 129 8.00 -2.33 -24.45
C ALA A 129 7.97 -1.05 -23.61
N ILE A 130 9.06 -0.78 -22.91
CA ILE A 130 9.22 0.36 -22.02
C ILE A 130 10.39 1.17 -22.53
N SER A 131 10.24 2.49 -22.57
CA SER A 131 11.36 3.41 -22.76
C SER A 131 11.28 4.57 -21.77
N ASN A 132 12.44 5.05 -21.35
CA ASN A 132 12.57 6.21 -20.46
C ASN A 132 13.70 7.11 -20.96
N ASN A 133 13.53 7.62 -22.17
CA ASN A 133 14.60 8.33 -22.86
C ASN A 133 14.65 9.80 -22.46
N THR A 134 15.85 10.33 -22.27
CA THR A 134 16.12 11.75 -22.06
C THR A 134 16.97 12.27 -23.22
N SER A 135 17.35 13.55 -23.18
CA SER A 135 18.30 14.09 -24.16
C SER A 135 19.73 13.51 -24.02
N ARG A 136 20.03 12.82 -22.91
CA ARG A 136 21.38 12.30 -22.60
C ARG A 136 21.45 10.78 -22.56
N GLU A 137 20.33 10.12 -22.25
CA GLU A 137 20.29 8.69 -21.95
C GLU A 137 19.13 8.03 -22.69
N THR A 138 19.39 6.84 -23.23
CA THR A 138 18.38 5.95 -23.81
C THR A 138 18.31 4.71 -22.94
N GLU A 139 17.14 4.46 -22.37
CA GLU A 139 16.86 3.27 -21.57
C GLU A 139 15.62 2.61 -22.15
N MET A 140 15.77 1.38 -22.63
CA MET A 140 14.69 0.62 -23.27
C MET A 140 14.72 -0.82 -22.81
N ALA A 141 13.53 -1.40 -22.65
CA ALA A 141 13.36 -2.81 -22.35
C ALA A 141 12.11 -3.34 -23.07
N GLY A 142 12.10 -4.63 -23.42
CA GLY A 142 10.95 -5.28 -24.03
C GLY A 142 10.85 -6.74 -23.61
N PHE A 143 9.64 -7.22 -23.35
CA PHE A 143 9.38 -8.59 -22.88
C PHE A 143 7.93 -9.03 -23.09
N THR A 144 7.69 -10.34 -23.05
CA THR A 144 6.34 -10.91 -22.93
C THR A 144 6.01 -11.17 -21.46
N ILE A 145 4.73 -11.13 -21.10
CA ILE A 145 4.31 -11.44 -19.72
C ILE A 145 4.56 -12.93 -19.41
N ALA A 146 4.02 -13.83 -20.23
CA ALA A 146 4.18 -15.26 -20.07
C ALA A 146 4.92 -15.90 -21.25
N THR A 147 5.69 -16.95 -20.96
CA THR A 147 6.33 -17.80 -21.97
C THR A 147 5.52 -19.08 -22.22
N LYS A 148 4.82 -19.59 -21.21
CA LYS A 148 3.91 -20.73 -21.32
C LYS A 148 2.82 -20.62 -20.25
N VAL A 149 1.60 -21.01 -20.60
CA VAL A 149 0.43 -20.95 -19.71
C VAL A 149 -0.34 -22.25 -19.85
N HIS A 150 -0.81 -22.78 -18.72
CA HIS A 150 -1.75 -23.88 -18.69
C HIS A 150 -2.83 -23.58 -17.64
N ILE A 151 -4.07 -23.40 -18.10
CA ILE A 151 -5.22 -23.11 -17.23
C ILE A 151 -6.43 -23.93 -17.69
N GLU A 152 -6.93 -24.77 -16.80
CA GLU A 152 -8.17 -25.53 -16.91
C GLU A 152 -9.33 -24.71 -16.31
N TRP A 153 -10.12 -24.08 -17.19
CA TRP A 153 -11.15 -23.10 -16.77
C TRP A 153 -12.47 -23.71 -16.26
N LEU A 154 -12.72 -25.01 -16.51
CA LEU A 154 -14.05 -25.63 -16.37
C LEU A 154 -14.06 -26.93 -15.55
N ASP A 155 -12.95 -27.35 -14.96
CA ASP A 155 -12.92 -28.59 -14.20
C ASP A 155 -13.14 -28.34 -12.69
N ASP A 156 -14.37 -28.60 -12.25
CA ASP A 156 -14.80 -28.54 -10.85
C ASP A 156 -14.53 -29.85 -10.10
N LYS A 157 -14.05 -30.88 -10.80
CA LYS A 157 -13.88 -32.27 -10.33
C LYS A 157 -12.45 -32.78 -10.45
N ALA A 158 -11.49 -31.94 -10.84
CA ALA A 158 -10.08 -32.31 -10.87
C ALA A 158 -9.69 -32.94 -9.52
N PRO A 159 -9.25 -34.22 -9.48
CA PRO A 159 -8.84 -34.83 -8.24
C PRO A 159 -7.72 -33.98 -7.64
N ILE A 160 -7.79 -33.69 -6.34
CA ILE A 160 -6.69 -33.05 -5.61
C ILE A 160 -5.56 -34.09 -5.51
N GLY A 161 -4.85 -34.30 -6.62
CA GLY A 161 -3.68 -35.16 -6.69
C GLY A 161 -2.51 -34.45 -6.03
N ARG A 162 -1.83 -35.11 -5.10
CA ARG A 162 -0.60 -34.59 -4.50
C ARG A 162 0.46 -34.44 -5.61
N GLY A 163 0.83 -33.20 -5.96
CA GLY A 163 2.14 -32.91 -6.56
C GLY A 163 2.18 -32.26 -7.95
N VAL A 164 1.06 -31.99 -8.63
CA VAL A 164 1.07 -31.21 -9.89
C VAL A 164 0.10 -30.05 -9.78
N ALA A 165 0.58 -28.81 -9.92
CA ALA A 165 -0.31 -27.67 -10.07
C ALA A 165 -1.08 -27.81 -11.39
N HIS A 166 -2.41 -27.94 -11.31
CA HIS A 166 -3.27 -28.06 -12.49
C HIS A 166 -3.36 -26.75 -13.28
N ASN A 167 -3.12 -25.61 -12.63
CA ASN A 167 -3.13 -24.30 -13.26
C ASN A 167 -1.84 -23.58 -12.95
N TRP A 168 -1.11 -23.18 -13.98
CA TRP A 168 0.18 -22.52 -13.81
C TRP A 168 0.49 -21.58 -14.96
N VAL A 169 1.35 -20.60 -14.66
CA VAL A 169 1.93 -19.70 -15.65
C VAL A 169 3.45 -19.66 -15.48
N ARG A 170 4.18 -19.84 -16.58
CA ARG A 170 5.61 -19.59 -16.64
C ARG A 170 5.84 -18.18 -17.15
N PHE A 171 6.39 -17.31 -16.31
CA PHE A 171 6.72 -15.93 -16.69
C PHE A 171 8.03 -15.86 -17.48
N SER A 172 8.23 -14.78 -18.24
CA SER A 172 9.57 -14.44 -18.77
C SER A 172 10.47 -13.96 -17.62
N GLN A 173 11.79 -14.05 -17.79
CA GLN A 173 12.72 -13.60 -16.75
C GLN A 173 12.62 -12.08 -16.59
N GLU A 174 12.55 -11.37 -17.71
CA GLU A 174 12.46 -9.91 -17.79
C GLU A 174 11.19 -9.39 -17.12
N TYR A 175 10.06 -10.12 -17.25
CA TYR A 175 8.84 -9.77 -16.54
C TYR A 175 8.96 -9.95 -15.02
N ILE A 176 9.68 -10.99 -14.55
CA ILE A 176 9.96 -11.18 -13.13
C ILE A 176 10.84 -10.04 -12.59
N ASP A 177 11.88 -9.66 -13.34
CA ASP A 177 12.77 -8.56 -12.96
C ASP A 177 12.00 -7.23 -12.90
N TYR A 178 11.11 -7.00 -13.87
CA TYR A 178 10.15 -5.89 -13.88
C TYR A 178 9.24 -5.88 -12.64
N LEU A 179 8.73 -7.03 -12.19
CA LEU A 179 7.89 -7.11 -10.99
C LEU A 179 8.67 -6.86 -9.70
N LYS A 180 9.98 -7.18 -9.69
CA LYS A 180 10.87 -6.98 -8.54
C LYS A 180 11.42 -5.55 -8.45
N ASP A 181 11.46 -4.80 -9.54
CA ASP A 181 11.95 -3.42 -9.53
C ASP A 181 10.99 -2.47 -8.81
N LYS A 182 11.37 -2.11 -7.57
CA LYS A 182 10.74 -1.08 -6.74
C LYS A 182 9.19 -1.17 -6.70
N PRO A 183 8.62 -2.34 -6.37
CA PRO A 183 7.18 -2.52 -6.32
C PRO A 183 6.53 -1.58 -5.29
N VAL A 184 5.29 -1.22 -5.55
CA VAL A 184 4.49 -0.30 -4.72
C VAL A 184 3.65 -1.12 -3.75
N PRO A 185 3.76 -0.90 -2.43
CA PRO A 185 2.91 -1.57 -1.46
C PRO A 185 1.47 -1.04 -1.55
N VAL A 186 0.49 -1.92 -1.40
CA VAL A 186 -0.95 -1.61 -1.44
C VAL A 186 -1.69 -2.34 -0.32
N ASP A 187 -2.76 -1.75 0.20
CA ASP A 187 -3.60 -2.33 1.24
C ASP A 187 -4.69 -3.21 0.60
N LEU A 188 -4.67 -4.51 0.91
CA LEU A 188 -5.60 -5.47 0.32
C LEU A 188 -7.06 -5.25 0.73
N PRO A 189 -7.39 -4.97 2.00
CA PRO A 189 -8.74 -4.57 2.38
C PRO A 189 -9.27 -3.37 1.58
N THR A 190 -8.42 -2.39 1.28
CA THR A 190 -8.74 -1.25 0.43
C THR A 190 -8.99 -1.67 -1.02
N VAL A 191 -8.08 -2.47 -1.60
CA VAL A 191 -8.22 -3.00 -2.96
C VAL A 191 -9.51 -3.81 -3.13
N ALA A 192 -9.87 -4.62 -2.14
CA ALA A 192 -11.07 -5.47 -2.16
C ALA A 192 -12.36 -4.65 -2.30
N LYS A 193 -12.40 -3.44 -1.71
CA LYS A 193 -13.56 -2.52 -1.78
C LYS A 193 -13.67 -1.80 -3.13
N LEU A 194 -12.62 -1.81 -3.96
CA LEU A 194 -12.60 -1.13 -5.26
C LEU A 194 -13.05 -2.07 -6.39
N SER A 195 -14.15 -1.73 -7.06
CA SER A 195 -14.71 -2.52 -8.17
C SER A 195 -14.30 -2.02 -9.56
N SER A 196 -13.97 -0.74 -9.69
CA SER A 196 -13.58 -0.12 -10.96
C SER A 196 -12.09 -0.32 -11.26
N PRO A 197 -11.70 -0.78 -12.46
CA PRO A 197 -10.29 -0.85 -12.83
C PRO A 197 -9.59 0.52 -12.82
N MET A 198 -10.33 1.61 -13.09
CA MET A 198 -9.79 2.96 -12.99
C MET A 198 -9.61 3.41 -11.53
N ALA A 199 -10.48 2.98 -10.62
CA ALA A 199 -10.31 3.30 -9.21
C ALA A 199 -9.09 2.57 -8.62
N LEU A 200 -8.87 1.32 -9.04
CA LEU A 200 -7.65 0.60 -8.71
C LEU A 200 -6.39 1.33 -9.22
N ASP A 201 -6.40 1.76 -10.49
CA ASP A 201 -5.29 2.52 -11.07
C ASP A 201 -4.97 3.80 -10.30
N ILE A 202 -6.01 4.57 -9.96
CA ILE A 202 -5.86 5.82 -9.22
C ILE A 202 -5.36 5.54 -7.81
N TYR A 203 -5.84 4.48 -7.15
CA TYR A 203 -5.43 4.13 -5.80
C TYR A 203 -3.92 3.91 -5.70
N TRP A 204 -3.34 2.99 -6.48
CA TRP A 204 -1.90 2.75 -6.40
C TRP A 204 -1.06 3.88 -7.02
N TRP A 205 -1.61 4.65 -7.95
CA TRP A 205 -0.97 5.85 -8.48
C TRP A 205 -0.81 6.92 -7.39
N LEU A 206 -1.86 7.15 -6.60
CA LEU A 206 -1.82 8.05 -5.44
C LEU A 206 -0.86 7.53 -4.38
N THR A 207 -0.94 6.25 -4.03
CA THR A 207 -0.01 5.63 -3.06
C THR A 207 1.44 5.84 -3.48
N LYS A 208 1.77 5.64 -4.77
CA LYS A 208 3.12 5.87 -5.26
C LYS A 208 3.51 7.35 -5.28
N ARG A 209 2.62 8.24 -5.70
CA ARG A 209 2.93 9.67 -5.78
C ARG A 209 3.18 10.25 -4.40
N TYR A 210 2.30 9.98 -3.43
CA TYR A 210 2.43 10.52 -2.09
C TYR A 210 3.69 10.04 -1.36
N TYR A 211 4.21 8.85 -1.68
CA TYR A 211 5.46 8.35 -1.11
C TYR A 211 6.67 9.29 -1.30
N LYS A 212 6.71 10.09 -2.38
CA LYS A 212 7.81 11.03 -2.67
C LYS A 212 7.36 12.50 -2.78
N MET A 213 6.17 12.82 -2.29
CA MET A 213 5.58 14.13 -2.52
C MET A 213 5.83 15.07 -1.34
N HIS A 214 6.52 16.18 -1.61
CA HIS A 214 6.78 17.24 -0.63
C HIS A 214 6.02 18.52 -0.94
N ASP A 215 5.72 18.77 -2.22
CA ASP A 215 5.07 19.98 -2.70
C ASP A 215 3.79 19.68 -3.47
N ARG A 216 2.93 20.70 -3.60
CA ARG A 216 1.73 20.65 -4.46
C ARG A 216 2.12 20.36 -5.91
N VAL A 217 1.35 19.50 -6.57
CA VAL A 217 1.53 19.22 -8.00
C VAL A 217 0.20 19.40 -8.74
N ASP A 218 0.22 20.24 -9.79
CA ASP A 218 -0.91 20.40 -10.70
C ASP A 218 -0.65 19.59 -11.98
N ILE A 219 -1.57 18.68 -12.31
CA ILE A 219 -1.46 17.78 -13.45
C ILE A 219 -2.54 18.13 -14.46
N THR A 220 -2.16 18.43 -15.70
CA THR A 220 -3.15 18.72 -16.74
C THR A 220 -3.98 17.48 -17.05
N TRP A 221 -5.22 17.70 -17.47
CA TRP A 221 -6.07 16.60 -17.95
C TRP A 221 -5.47 15.85 -19.15
N LYS A 222 -4.68 16.53 -19.99
CA LYS A 222 -3.98 15.87 -21.12
C LYS A 222 -2.92 14.89 -20.61
N GLN A 223 -2.08 15.30 -19.66
CA GLN A 223 -1.08 14.40 -19.06
C GLN A 223 -1.72 13.20 -18.37
N LEU A 224 -2.86 13.39 -17.69
CA LEU A 224 -3.61 12.26 -17.11
C LEU A 224 -4.23 11.37 -18.19
N TYR A 225 -4.71 11.95 -19.29
CA TYR A 225 -5.22 11.17 -20.41
C TYR A 225 -4.12 10.35 -21.10
N ASP A 226 -2.88 10.84 -21.14
CA ASP A 226 -1.76 10.08 -21.70
C ASP A 226 -1.32 8.91 -20.79
N GLN A 227 -1.53 9.06 -19.47
CA GLN A 227 -1.30 8.00 -18.47
C GLN A 227 -2.44 6.98 -18.39
N PHE A 228 -3.69 7.46 -18.41
CA PHE A 228 -4.88 6.71 -18.01
C PHE A 228 -5.97 6.64 -19.09
N GLY A 229 -5.92 7.47 -20.12
CA GLY A 229 -6.94 7.54 -21.16
C GLY A 229 -7.03 6.24 -21.97
N SER A 230 -8.23 5.89 -22.42
CA SER A 230 -8.49 4.79 -23.35
C SER A 230 -9.14 5.34 -24.62
N ASP A 231 -9.92 4.55 -25.36
CA ASP A 231 -10.66 5.00 -26.57
C ASP A 231 -11.81 6.01 -26.30
N SER A 232 -11.91 6.58 -25.09
CA SER A 232 -13.00 7.48 -24.72
C SER A 232 -12.60 8.94 -24.86
N GLU A 233 -13.47 9.80 -25.39
CA GLU A 233 -13.22 11.25 -25.44
C GLU A 233 -12.86 11.87 -24.09
N MET A 234 -12.10 12.97 -24.13
CA MET A 234 -11.63 13.71 -22.94
C MET A 234 -12.75 14.03 -21.95
N LYS A 235 -13.93 14.45 -22.43
CA LYS A 235 -15.09 14.74 -21.56
C LYS A 235 -15.51 13.51 -20.76
N LYS A 236 -15.60 12.34 -21.42
CA LYS A 236 -15.97 11.08 -20.77
C LYS A 236 -14.87 10.58 -19.84
N PHE A 237 -13.60 10.74 -20.24
CA PHE A 237 -12.46 10.44 -19.38
C PHE A 237 -12.51 11.23 -18.07
N LYS A 238 -12.68 12.57 -18.13
CA LYS A 238 -12.80 13.41 -16.92
C LYS A 238 -13.94 12.95 -16.01
N GLN A 239 -15.10 12.60 -16.57
CA GLN A 239 -16.24 12.09 -15.81
C GLN A 239 -15.93 10.77 -15.10
N ASN A 240 -15.33 9.81 -15.81
CA ASN A 240 -14.98 8.51 -15.25
C ASN A 240 -13.88 8.65 -14.19
N PHE A 241 -12.88 9.49 -14.45
CA PHE A 241 -11.78 9.75 -13.52
C PHE A 241 -12.29 10.34 -12.22
N LYS A 242 -13.17 11.35 -12.26
CA LYS A 242 -13.80 11.93 -11.06
C LYS A 242 -14.56 10.87 -10.24
N LYS A 243 -15.41 10.07 -10.88
CA LYS A 243 -16.13 8.98 -10.20
C LYS A 243 -15.19 7.95 -9.56
N ALA A 244 -14.08 7.66 -10.22
CA ALA A 244 -13.06 6.75 -9.70
C ALA A 244 -12.31 7.37 -8.51
N VAL A 245 -11.99 8.68 -8.56
CA VAL A 245 -11.46 9.43 -7.41
C VAL A 245 -12.43 9.39 -6.24
N ASP A 246 -13.72 9.61 -6.44
CA ASP A 246 -14.73 9.54 -5.36
C ASP A 246 -14.74 8.16 -4.69
N SER A 247 -14.61 7.09 -5.50
CA SER A 247 -14.52 5.71 -4.98
C SER A 247 -13.24 5.47 -4.18
N VAL A 248 -12.13 6.07 -4.60
CA VAL A 248 -10.85 5.98 -3.88
C VAL A 248 -10.90 6.77 -2.57
N LEU A 249 -11.47 7.98 -2.57
CA LEU A 249 -11.61 8.79 -1.35
C LEU A 249 -12.49 8.13 -0.29
N ALA A 250 -13.47 7.32 -0.71
CA ALA A 250 -14.30 6.55 0.22
C ALA A 250 -13.53 5.47 1.00
N VAL A 251 -12.40 4.99 0.45
CA VAL A 251 -11.57 3.93 1.08
C VAL A 251 -10.19 4.41 1.52
N TYR A 252 -9.77 5.58 1.03
CA TYR A 252 -8.48 6.21 1.29
C TYR A 252 -8.69 7.72 1.58
N PRO A 253 -9.38 8.06 2.69
CA PRO A 253 -9.90 9.40 2.95
C PRO A 253 -8.82 10.48 3.18
N GLN A 254 -7.62 10.08 3.61
CA GLN A 254 -6.50 10.98 3.81
C GLN A 254 -5.93 11.52 2.48
N ALA A 255 -6.21 10.86 1.33
CA ALA A 255 -5.68 11.25 0.04
C ALA A 255 -6.13 12.66 -0.39
N ARG A 256 -5.18 13.58 -0.48
CA ARG A 256 -5.45 14.99 -0.84
C ARG A 256 -5.36 15.23 -2.35
N ILE A 257 -6.48 15.00 -3.04
CA ILE A 257 -6.67 15.21 -4.48
C ILE A 257 -7.88 16.11 -4.75
N THR A 258 -7.80 16.98 -5.77
CA THR A 258 -8.94 17.78 -6.24
C THR A 258 -8.97 17.81 -7.77
N CYS A 259 -10.13 17.49 -8.34
CA CYS A 259 -10.35 17.48 -9.78
C CYS A 259 -10.98 18.80 -10.28
N GLY A 260 -10.13 19.79 -10.53
CA GLY A 260 -10.53 21.10 -11.07
C GLY A 260 -10.91 21.07 -12.57
N ARG A 261 -11.20 22.26 -13.12
CA ARG A 261 -11.60 22.42 -14.54
C ARG A 261 -10.47 22.07 -15.51
N ASN A 262 -9.27 22.60 -15.23
CA ASN A 262 -8.09 22.52 -16.11
C ASN A 262 -7.05 21.52 -15.60
N TYR A 263 -6.97 21.34 -14.29
CA TYR A 263 -5.98 20.51 -13.62
C TYR A 263 -6.63 19.55 -12.62
N VAL A 264 -5.94 18.46 -12.37
CA VAL A 264 -6.08 17.67 -11.15
C VAL A 264 -4.91 18.03 -10.25
N THR A 265 -5.23 18.56 -9.07
CA THR A 265 -4.24 19.01 -8.09
C THR A 265 -4.08 17.96 -7.01
N LEU A 266 -2.84 17.66 -6.68
CA LEU A 266 -2.46 16.85 -5.54
C LEU A 266 -1.80 17.74 -4.49
N TRP A 267 -2.01 17.44 -3.21
CA TRP A 267 -1.23 18.00 -2.10
C TRP A 267 -0.51 16.89 -1.33
N PRO A 268 0.59 17.20 -0.63
CA PRO A 268 1.24 16.25 0.26
C PRO A 268 0.23 15.62 1.22
N SER A 269 0.26 14.29 1.29
CA SER A 269 -0.68 13.43 2.00
C SER A 269 0.06 12.24 2.57
N GLU A 270 -0.48 11.63 3.62
CA GLU A 270 -0.02 10.32 4.07
C GLU A 270 -0.25 9.27 2.98
N VAL A 271 0.58 8.22 2.97
CA VAL A 271 0.45 7.08 2.06
C VAL A 271 -0.52 6.05 2.63
N SER A 272 -1.19 5.30 1.75
CA SER A 272 -2.18 4.29 2.17
C SER A 272 -1.55 3.14 2.96
N VAL A 273 -0.32 2.77 2.63
CA VAL A 273 0.46 1.78 3.39
C VAL A 273 1.61 2.51 4.05
N PRO A 274 1.64 2.64 5.38
CA PRO A 274 2.66 3.37 6.10
C PRO A 274 4.07 2.85 5.81
N THR A 275 5.03 3.75 5.67
CA THR A 275 6.45 3.40 5.60
C THR A 275 6.96 3.03 7.00
N VAL A 276 8.06 2.26 7.09
CA VAL A 276 8.75 2.01 8.37
C VAL A 276 9.09 3.32 9.09
N SER A 277 9.47 4.36 8.35
CA SER A 277 9.74 5.68 8.92
C SER A 277 8.50 6.39 9.47
N GLN A 278 7.33 6.21 8.85
CA GLN A 278 6.06 6.76 9.35
C GLN A 278 5.60 6.01 10.58
N VAL A 279 5.66 4.68 10.58
CA VAL A 279 5.34 3.85 11.75
C VAL A 279 6.19 4.28 12.94
N ARG A 280 7.52 4.37 12.78
CA ARG A 280 8.43 4.83 13.83
C ARG A 280 8.15 6.24 14.33
N ARG A 281 7.72 7.15 13.45
CA ARG A 281 7.34 8.52 13.86
C ARG A 281 6.08 8.52 14.72
N VAL A 282 5.09 7.71 14.36
CA VAL A 282 3.85 7.56 15.13
C VAL A 282 4.15 6.92 16.48
N GLU A 283 4.92 5.84 16.51
CA GLU A 283 5.35 5.16 17.74
C GLU A 283 6.10 6.13 18.67
N LYS A 284 7.08 6.87 18.14
CA LYS A 284 7.81 7.87 18.92
C LYS A 284 6.90 8.99 19.45
N SER A 285 5.93 9.43 18.64
CA SER A 285 4.97 10.46 19.08
C SER A 285 4.02 9.93 20.16
N ALA A 286 3.63 8.66 20.08
CA ALA A 286 2.81 8.00 21.08
C ALA A 286 3.58 7.77 22.38
N GLU A 287 4.85 7.37 22.28
CA GLU A 287 5.77 7.25 23.42
C GLU A 287 5.94 8.60 24.12
N GLN A 288 6.22 9.67 23.37
CA GLN A 288 6.33 11.03 23.94
C GLN A 288 5.04 11.51 24.61
N ARG A 289 3.86 11.17 24.06
CA ARG A 289 2.58 11.48 24.70
C ARG A 289 2.39 10.70 26.00
N ARG A 290 2.73 9.40 25.99
CA ARG A 290 2.68 8.57 27.20
C ARG A 290 3.66 9.05 28.26
N GLU A 291 4.88 9.43 27.89
CA GLU A 291 5.87 10.04 28.81
C GLU A 291 5.38 11.38 29.38
N ALA A 292 4.66 12.17 28.57
CA ALA A 292 4.04 13.41 29.02
C ALA A 292 2.86 13.17 29.98
N GLU A 293 2.16 12.03 29.87
CA GLU A 293 0.99 11.69 30.70
C GLU A 293 1.35 10.87 31.96
N GLU A 294 2.28 9.91 31.88
CA GLU A 294 2.56 8.92 32.95
C GLU A 294 3.51 9.45 34.06
N GLY A 295 4.09 10.63 33.90
CA GLY A 295 5.02 11.25 34.86
C GLY A 295 6.36 10.50 34.96
N HIS A 296 7.45 11.22 35.16
CA HIS A 296 8.79 10.66 35.24
C HIS A 296 9.68 11.46 36.19
N TRP A 297 10.76 10.85 36.66
CA TRP A 297 11.80 11.58 37.41
C TRP A 297 12.61 12.44 36.45
N THR A 298 12.64 13.74 36.69
CA THR A 298 13.44 14.72 35.95
C THR A 298 14.55 15.24 36.83
N SER A 299 15.79 15.14 36.36
CA SER A 299 16.96 15.61 37.10
C SER A 299 17.17 17.11 36.97
N VAL A 300 17.37 17.78 38.10
CA VAL A 300 17.76 19.18 38.19
C VAL A 300 19.22 19.24 38.56
N ALA A 301 20.05 19.69 37.63
CA ALA A 301 21.50 19.76 37.81
C ALA A 301 21.88 20.51 39.09
N GLY A 302 22.63 19.84 39.97
CA GLY A 302 23.09 20.38 41.25
C GLY A 302 22.08 20.29 42.41
N TYR A 303 20.87 19.74 42.19
CA TYR A 303 19.82 19.69 43.20
C TYR A 303 19.33 18.26 43.49
N GLY A 304 18.89 17.54 42.46
CA GLY A 304 18.30 16.20 42.61
C GLY A 304 17.22 15.92 41.59
N ASP A 305 16.46 14.85 41.79
CA ASP A 305 15.42 14.41 40.87
C ASP A 305 14.02 14.72 41.42
N VAL A 306 13.15 15.27 40.58
CA VAL A 306 11.75 15.58 40.91
C VAL A 306 10.82 14.81 39.97
N PHE A 307 9.78 14.19 40.51
CA PHE A 307 8.78 13.47 39.73
C PHE A 307 7.78 14.46 39.12
N THR A 308 7.70 14.53 37.81
CA THR A 308 6.90 15.54 37.09
C THR A 308 6.48 15.01 35.72
N THR A 309 5.62 15.74 35.02
CA THR A 309 5.51 15.62 33.57
C THR A 309 6.37 16.67 32.87
N THR A 310 6.64 16.46 31.58
CA THR A 310 7.30 17.44 30.72
C THR A 310 6.56 18.79 30.70
N GLU A 311 5.22 18.78 30.74
CA GLU A 311 4.41 20.00 30.74
C GLU A 311 4.40 20.75 32.08
N LEU A 312 4.61 20.02 33.18
CA LEU A 312 4.62 20.59 34.53
C LEU A 312 6.00 21.02 35.01
N PHE A 313 7.07 20.60 34.32
CA PHE A 313 8.43 20.89 34.73
C PHE A 313 8.78 22.36 34.54
N ASP A 314 9.12 23.00 35.65
CA ASP A 314 9.66 24.35 35.72
C ASP A 314 10.89 24.32 36.63
N VAL A 315 12.05 24.73 36.10
CA VAL A 315 13.33 24.61 36.81
C VAL A 315 13.35 25.46 38.09
N THR A 316 12.72 26.64 38.06
CA THR A 316 12.68 27.52 39.24
C THR A 316 11.81 26.91 40.32
N ALA A 317 10.60 26.47 39.98
CA ALA A 317 9.71 25.80 40.92
C ALA A 317 10.34 24.49 41.46
N ALA A 318 11.17 23.80 40.66
CA ALA A 318 11.84 22.58 41.09
C ALA A 318 12.95 22.88 42.09
N ARG A 319 13.69 23.97 41.89
CA ARG A 319 14.65 24.48 42.90
C ARG A 319 13.95 24.90 44.17
N ASP A 320 12.86 25.66 44.06
CA ASP A 320 12.02 26.05 45.21
C ASP A 320 11.51 24.83 46.00
N HIS A 321 11.15 23.76 45.28
CA HIS A 321 10.77 22.49 45.88
C HIS A 321 11.91 21.86 46.71
N PHE A 322 13.15 21.84 46.21
CA PHE A 322 14.29 21.27 46.92
C PHE A 322 14.83 22.17 48.03
N ASP A 323 14.83 23.48 47.84
CA ASP A 323 15.29 24.47 48.83
C ASP A 323 14.26 24.67 49.95
N GLY A 324 13.00 24.25 49.75
CA GLY A 324 11.93 24.41 50.74
C GLY A 324 11.47 25.86 50.87
N THR A 325 11.61 26.67 49.82
CA THR A 325 11.20 28.09 49.82
C THR A 325 9.68 28.26 49.83
N VAL A 326 8.94 27.21 49.48
CA VAL A 326 7.48 27.10 49.54
C VAL A 326 7.08 25.93 50.42
N ASP A 327 5.97 26.02 51.14
CA ASP A 327 5.45 24.90 51.93
C ASP A 327 5.02 23.72 51.05
N ALA A 328 5.14 22.49 51.57
CA ALA A 328 4.79 21.27 50.84
C ALA A 328 3.34 21.24 50.33
N GLY A 329 2.40 21.88 51.04
CA GLY A 329 0.99 21.99 50.66
C GLY A 329 0.75 22.92 49.47
N GLU A 330 1.62 23.90 49.25
CA GLU A 330 1.57 24.86 48.14
C GLU A 330 2.55 24.53 47.02
N CYS A 331 3.54 23.67 47.29
CA CYS A 331 4.54 23.22 46.34
C CYS A 331 3.92 22.49 45.14
N ARG A 332 4.15 23.03 43.94
CA ARG A 332 3.64 22.51 42.67
C ARG A 332 3.92 21.02 42.48
N PHE A 333 5.14 20.57 42.77
CA PHE A 333 5.54 19.18 42.59
C PHE A 333 4.92 18.25 43.65
N CYS A 334 4.87 18.67 44.92
CA CYS A 334 4.22 17.89 46.00
C CYS A 334 2.71 17.76 45.83
N ARG A 335 2.07 18.75 45.17
CA ARG A 335 0.66 18.70 44.78
C ARG A 335 0.43 17.82 43.56
N TYR A 336 1.38 17.78 42.63
CA TYR A 336 1.29 16.94 41.45
C TYR A 336 1.38 15.45 41.81
N ASP A 337 2.36 15.05 42.61
CA ASP A 337 2.55 13.65 43.02
C ASP A 337 3.12 13.53 44.44
N ALA A 338 2.62 12.55 45.20
CA ALA A 338 3.03 12.32 46.58
C ALA A 338 4.51 11.91 46.70
N ARG A 339 5.08 11.26 45.68
CA ARG A 339 6.50 10.87 45.65
C ARG A 339 7.45 12.06 45.83
N ASN A 340 7.05 13.24 45.38
CA ASN A 340 7.87 14.43 45.54
C ASN A 340 7.99 14.87 47.00
N ARG A 341 7.01 14.55 47.87
CA ARG A 341 7.02 15.01 49.26
C ARG A 341 8.21 14.48 50.04
N GLU A 342 8.74 13.32 49.68
CA GLU A 342 9.93 12.73 50.31
C GLU A 342 11.22 13.52 50.02
N HIS A 343 11.25 14.31 48.95
CA HIS A 343 12.42 15.10 48.53
C HIS A 343 12.24 16.61 48.70
N HIS A 344 11.10 17.05 49.23
CA HIS A 344 10.83 18.44 49.49
C HIS A 344 11.75 19.00 50.59
N ALA A 345 12.26 20.22 50.40
CA ALA A 345 13.14 20.91 51.34
C ALA A 345 14.43 20.13 51.69
N ARG A 346 14.85 19.18 50.86
CA ARG A 346 16.04 18.36 51.10
C ARG A 346 17.33 19.18 51.21
N ASN A 347 17.39 20.34 50.56
CA ASN A 347 18.54 21.26 50.60
C ASN A 347 18.32 22.42 51.59
N ALA A 348 17.24 22.39 52.38
CA ALA A 348 16.97 23.44 53.36
C ALA A 348 18.05 23.43 54.45
N GLY A 349 18.76 24.56 54.60
CA GLY A 349 19.81 24.71 55.60
C GLY A 349 21.17 24.09 55.24
N THR A 350 21.33 23.52 54.05
CA THR A 350 22.64 23.14 53.51
C THR A 350 23.28 24.37 52.88
N LEU A 351 24.31 24.94 53.52
CA LEU A 351 25.21 25.86 52.86
C LEU A 351 26.06 25.04 51.89
N PHE A 352 25.82 25.24 50.59
CA PHE A 352 26.47 24.65 49.41
C PHE A 352 25.82 23.38 48.84
#